data_AF-A0A8H3L6I5-F1
#
_entry.id   AF-A0A8H3L6I5-F1
#
_cell.length_a   1.000
_cell.length_b   1.000
_cell.length_c   1.000
_cell.angle_alpha   90.00
_cell.angle_beta   90.00
_cell.angle_gamma   90.00
#
_symmetry.space_group_name_H-M   'P 1'
#
loop_
_entity.id
_entity.type
_entity.pdbx_description
1 polymer ?
#
loop_
_entity_poly.entity_id
_entity_poly.type
_entity_poly.pdbx_seq_one_letter_code
_entity_poly.pdbx_strand_id
1 'polypeptide(L)'
;MYSILPAGHDPKTPDDPDSEEPKKKHGIQKRIGLYKRLVASGISSEEAEERVMKKLRAEKNPNDYIKAVATKMFPNEEAYTLRLENYRKRYADNDLCTSLKELYELYYHIAKEENRKRSDDEIEQMLKAMSI
;
A
#
# COMPACT_ATOMS: atom_id res chain seq x y z
N MET A 1 18.61 -61.52 17.15
CA MET A 1 18.95 -60.72 15.95
C MET A 1 17.64 -60.19 15.40
N TYR A 2 17.53 -58.87 15.26
CA TYR A 2 16.28 -58.09 15.27
C TYR A 2 15.26 -58.45 14.18
N SER A 3 14.00 -58.61 14.62
CA SER A 3 12.79 -58.61 13.79
C SER A 3 12.35 -57.17 13.51
N ILE A 4 12.06 -56.82 12.26
CA ILE A 4 11.45 -55.53 11.90
C ILE A 4 10.04 -55.81 11.39
N LEU A 5 9.05 -55.37 12.17
CA LEU A 5 7.63 -55.33 11.81
C LEU A 5 7.33 -54.12 10.89
N PRO A 6 6.25 -54.17 10.09
CA PRO A 6 5.90 -53.13 9.13
C PRO A 6 5.25 -51.95 9.84
N ALA A 7 5.84 -50.76 9.74
CA ALA A 7 5.24 -49.55 10.24
C ALA A 7 4.31 -48.97 9.16
N GLY A 8 3.01 -49.08 9.41
CA GLY A 8 2.02 -48.19 8.81
C GLY A 8 2.35 -46.74 9.16
N HIS A 9 2.36 -45.90 8.15
CA HIS A 9 2.19 -44.47 8.33
C HIS A 9 1.15 -44.03 7.30
N ASP A 10 -0.01 -43.65 7.82
CA ASP A 10 -0.99 -42.85 7.10
C ASP A 10 -0.29 -41.62 6.50
N PRO A 11 -0.49 -41.29 5.21
CA PRO A 11 -0.15 -39.98 4.74
C PRO A 11 -1.07 -38.99 5.45
N LYS A 12 -0.50 -38.31 6.46
CA LYS A 12 -1.02 -37.06 6.99
C LYS A 12 -1.51 -36.21 5.82
N THR A 13 -2.77 -35.80 5.89
CA THR A 13 -3.34 -34.69 5.14
C THR A 13 -2.33 -33.54 5.06
N PRO A 14 -2.05 -32.98 3.88
CA PRO A 14 -1.39 -31.69 3.79
C PRO A 14 -2.43 -30.64 4.18
N ASP A 15 -2.59 -30.45 5.48
CA ASP A 15 -3.03 -29.18 6.02
C ASP A 15 -1.82 -28.25 5.87
N ASP A 16 -1.72 -27.63 4.69
CA ASP A 16 -0.73 -26.61 4.38
C ASP A 16 -1.18 -25.32 5.09
N PRO A 17 -0.49 -24.87 6.15
CA PRO A 17 -0.83 -23.61 6.82
C PRO A 17 -0.14 -22.43 6.09
N ASP A 18 -0.03 -22.49 4.75
CA ASP A 18 0.50 -21.42 3.90
C ASP A 18 -0.58 -20.83 2.98
N SER A 19 -1.83 -20.82 3.46
CA SER A 19 -2.94 -20.09 2.82
C SER A 19 -3.34 -18.83 3.57
N GLU A 20 -2.37 -18.13 4.16
CA GLU A 20 -2.56 -16.71 4.50
C GLU A 20 -2.39 -15.85 3.22
N GLU A 21 -3.47 -15.88 2.42
CA GLU A 21 -3.98 -14.81 1.57
C GLU A 21 -3.19 -14.39 0.27
N PRO A 22 -3.58 -14.92 -0.91
CA PRO A 22 -3.09 -14.41 -2.21
C PRO A 22 -3.76 -13.08 -2.66
N LYS A 23 -4.65 -12.47 -1.87
CA LYS A 23 -5.60 -11.46 -2.38
C LYS A 23 -4.98 -10.08 -2.63
N LYS A 24 -3.89 -9.72 -1.94
CA LYS A 24 -3.33 -8.34 -2.00
C LYS A 24 -2.46 -8.04 -3.21
N LYS A 25 -1.86 -9.06 -3.85
CA LYS A 25 -1.00 -8.90 -5.05
C LYS A 25 -1.79 -8.45 -6.29
N HIS A 26 -3.10 -8.70 -6.30
CA HIS A 26 -3.97 -8.49 -7.46
C HIS A 26 -4.25 -7.00 -7.74
N GLY A 27 -4.36 -6.15 -6.70
CA GLY A 27 -4.64 -4.71 -6.88
C GLY A 27 -3.46 -3.93 -7.48
N ILE A 28 -2.24 -4.28 -7.11
CA ILE A 28 -1.01 -3.61 -7.58
C ILE A 28 -0.72 -3.98 -9.03
N GLN A 29 -0.80 -5.27 -9.37
CA GLN A 29 -0.63 -5.70 -10.75
C GLN A 29 -1.71 -5.11 -11.68
N LYS A 30 -2.94 -4.92 -11.18
CA LYS A 30 -3.99 -4.18 -11.90
C LYS A 30 -3.61 -2.73 -12.16
N ARG A 31 -3.02 -2.03 -11.18
CA ARG A 31 -2.60 -0.63 -11.34
C ARG A 31 -1.37 -0.45 -12.23
N ILE A 32 -0.36 -1.30 -12.06
CA ILE A 32 0.82 -1.32 -12.94
C ILE A 32 0.41 -1.69 -14.36
N GLY A 33 -0.46 -2.68 -14.52
CA GLY A 33 -1.03 -3.06 -15.81
C GLY A 33 -1.83 -1.94 -16.45
N LEU A 34 -2.59 -1.17 -15.65
CA LEU A 34 -3.34 -0.01 -16.11
C LEU A 34 -2.40 1.12 -16.55
N TYR A 35 -1.40 1.48 -15.74
CA TYR A 35 -0.40 2.50 -16.09
C TYR A 35 0.32 2.13 -17.39
N LYS A 36 0.85 0.91 -17.49
CA LYS A 36 1.52 0.41 -18.69
C LYS A 36 0.59 0.45 -19.92
N ARG A 37 -0.70 0.13 -19.76
CA ARG A 37 -1.68 0.20 -20.85
C ARG A 37 -1.96 1.63 -21.28
N LEU A 38 -2.10 2.56 -20.34
CA LEU A 38 -2.35 3.98 -20.64
C LEU A 38 -1.16 4.56 -21.40
N VAL A 39 0.06 4.34 -20.91
CA VAL A 39 1.30 4.78 -21.58
C VAL A 39 1.44 4.12 -22.97
N ALA A 40 1.17 2.82 -23.09
CA ALA A 40 1.18 2.13 -24.37
C ALA A 40 0.09 2.62 -25.35
N SER A 41 -0.97 3.28 -24.84
CA SER A 41 -2.03 3.89 -25.66
C SER A 41 -1.69 5.31 -26.10
N GLY A 42 -0.44 5.78 -25.89
CA GLY A 42 0.01 7.12 -26.25
C GLY A 42 -0.34 8.21 -25.23
N ILE A 43 -0.87 7.82 -24.05
CA ILE A 43 -1.09 8.76 -22.95
C ILE A 43 0.26 9.10 -22.31
N SER A 44 0.47 10.39 -22.01
CA SER A 44 1.69 10.83 -21.32
C SER A 44 1.81 10.13 -19.97
N SER A 45 3.05 9.97 -19.46
CA SER A 45 3.24 9.39 -18.13
C SER A 45 2.43 10.14 -17.06
N GLU A 46 2.35 11.47 -17.18
CA GLU A 46 1.61 12.34 -16.26
C GLU A 46 0.11 12.08 -16.27
N GLU A 47 -0.53 12.00 -17.45
CA GLU A 47 -1.97 11.72 -17.54
C GLU A 47 -2.28 10.26 -17.18
N ALA A 48 -1.35 9.34 -17.45
CA ALA A 48 -1.47 7.95 -17.03
C ALA A 48 -1.42 7.82 -15.49
N GLU A 49 -0.54 8.58 -14.84
CA GLU A 49 -0.46 8.67 -13.39
C GLU A 49 -1.76 9.23 -12.81
N GLU A 50 -2.25 10.37 -13.32
CA GLU A 50 -3.50 10.99 -12.85
C GLU A 50 -4.69 10.01 -12.86
N ARG A 51 -4.86 9.25 -13.96
CA ARG A 51 -5.95 8.27 -14.11
C ARG A 51 -5.81 7.08 -13.16
N VAL A 52 -4.59 6.65 -12.86
CA VAL A 52 -4.33 5.62 -11.86
C VAL A 52 -4.65 6.17 -10.46
N MET A 53 -4.31 7.43 -10.19
CA MET A 53 -4.57 8.09 -8.91
C MET A 53 -6.05 8.32 -8.64
N LYS A 54 -6.83 8.70 -9.66
CA LYS A 54 -8.30 8.86 -9.51
C LYS A 54 -8.98 7.56 -9.07
N LYS A 55 -8.47 6.42 -9.52
CA LYS A 55 -8.94 5.09 -9.09
C LYS A 55 -8.45 4.71 -7.70
N LEU A 56 -7.27 5.16 -7.29
CA LEU A 56 -6.76 4.98 -5.94
C LEU A 56 -7.61 5.70 -4.90
N ARG A 57 -8.04 6.93 -5.18
CA ARG A 57 -8.91 7.71 -4.28
C ARG A 57 -10.31 7.09 -4.12
N ALA A 58 -10.80 6.39 -5.13
CA ALA A 58 -12.08 5.70 -5.08
C ALA A 58 -12.03 4.36 -4.32
N GLU A 59 -10.83 3.91 -3.91
CA GLU A 59 -10.65 2.63 -3.24
C GLU A 59 -10.83 2.78 -1.72
N LYS A 60 -11.80 2.05 -1.15
CA LYS A 60 -12.17 2.14 0.28
C LYS A 60 -11.06 1.75 1.26
N ASN A 61 -10.07 0.96 0.82
CA ASN A 61 -8.95 0.51 1.64
C ASN A 61 -7.64 0.64 0.85
N PRO A 62 -6.77 1.61 1.16
CA PRO A 62 -5.49 1.73 0.48
C PRO A 62 -4.61 0.50 0.78
N ASN A 63 -4.19 -0.20 -0.28
CA ASN A 63 -3.35 -1.40 -0.20
C ASN A 63 -1.99 -1.13 0.48
N ASP A 64 -1.47 -2.11 1.22
CA ASP A 64 -0.16 -2.12 1.90
C ASP A 64 1.01 -1.56 1.06
N TYR A 65 1.03 -1.76 -0.26
CA TYR A 65 2.06 -1.18 -1.13
C TYR A 65 1.96 0.34 -1.25
N ILE A 66 0.74 0.90 -1.30
CA ILE A 66 0.52 2.35 -1.33
C ILE A 66 1.02 2.95 -0.02
N LYS A 67 0.75 2.28 1.11
CA LYS A 67 1.28 2.65 2.42
C LYS A 67 2.80 2.60 2.45
N ALA A 68 3.42 1.54 1.93
CA ALA A 68 4.87 1.41 1.85
C ALA A 68 5.51 2.49 0.97
N VAL A 69 4.92 2.79 -0.20
CA VAL A 69 5.37 3.88 -1.06
C VAL A 69 5.21 5.22 -0.35
N ALA A 70 4.07 5.47 0.29
CA ALA A 70 3.82 6.70 1.04
C ALA A 70 4.87 6.91 2.14
N THR A 71 5.09 5.91 3.00
CA THR A 71 6.06 5.97 4.10
C THR A 71 7.49 6.12 3.60
N LYS A 72 7.88 5.45 2.50
CA LYS A 72 9.21 5.59 1.90
C LYS A 72 9.42 6.98 1.29
N MET A 73 8.38 7.53 0.68
CA MET A 73 8.43 8.80 -0.05
C MET A 73 8.31 10.01 0.89
N PHE A 74 7.64 9.84 2.03
CA PHE A 74 7.35 10.88 3.01
C PHE A 74 7.59 10.37 4.43
N PRO A 75 8.85 10.08 4.80
CA PRO A 75 9.18 9.56 6.12
C PRO A 75 8.93 10.59 7.23
N ASN A 76 8.93 11.88 6.91
CA ASN A 76 8.65 12.97 7.83
C ASN A 76 8.09 14.20 7.09
N GLU A 77 7.64 15.19 7.87
CA GLU A 77 7.03 16.42 7.36
C GLU A 77 7.97 17.29 6.53
N GLU A 78 9.27 17.29 6.85
CA GLU A 78 10.30 18.04 6.12
C GLU A 78 10.52 17.48 4.70
N ALA A 79 10.56 16.15 4.55
CA ALA A 79 10.66 15.50 3.25
C ALA A 79 9.41 15.75 2.39
N TYR A 80 8.25 15.88 3.02
CA TYR A 80 6.99 16.25 2.36
C TYR A 80 7.03 17.68 1.83
N THR A 81 7.36 18.67 2.67
CA THR A 81 7.40 20.08 2.26
C THR A 81 8.46 20.33 1.19
N LEU A 82 9.66 19.75 1.32
CA LEU A 82 10.74 19.89 0.34
C LEU A 82 10.32 19.37 -1.05
N ARG A 83 9.60 18.23 -1.09
CA ARG A 83 9.06 17.72 -2.36
C ARG A 83 8.02 18.64 -2.94
N LEU A 84 7.05 19.07 -2.13
CA LEU A 84 5.96 19.93 -2.58
C LEU A 84 6.51 21.22 -3.21
N GLU A 85 7.53 21.81 -2.60
CA GLU A 85 8.19 23.00 -3.12
C GLU A 85 8.92 22.75 -4.45
N ASN A 86 9.59 21.59 -4.59
CA ASN A 86 10.27 21.21 -5.83
C ASN A 86 9.28 21.00 -6.99
N TYR A 87 8.13 20.37 -6.71
CA TYR A 87 7.05 20.22 -7.69
C TYR A 87 6.41 21.56 -8.06
N ARG A 88 6.16 22.42 -7.08
CA ARG A 88 5.61 23.76 -7.32
C ARG A 88 6.53 24.60 -8.19
N LYS A 89 7.85 24.46 -8.07
CA LYS A 89 8.83 25.13 -8.93
C LYS A 89 8.88 24.55 -10.34
N ARG A 90 8.79 23.22 -10.48
CA ARG A 90 8.88 22.53 -11.79
C ARG A 90 7.63 22.66 -12.64
N TYR A 91 6.47 22.79 -12.01
CA TYR A 91 5.17 22.78 -12.69
C TYR A 91 4.36 24.05 -12.38
N ALA A 92 5.03 25.17 -12.09
CA ALA A 92 4.39 26.41 -11.66
C ALA A 92 3.29 26.92 -12.62
N ASP A 93 3.45 26.64 -13.92
CA ASP A 93 2.56 27.11 -14.99
C ASP A 93 1.58 26.03 -15.48
N ASN A 94 1.52 24.87 -14.82
CA ASN A 94 0.69 23.73 -15.24
C ASN A 94 -0.33 23.35 -14.17
N ASP A 95 -1.58 23.13 -14.58
CA ASP A 95 -2.67 22.61 -13.74
C ASP A 95 -2.32 21.28 -13.04
N LEU A 96 -1.31 20.56 -13.55
CA LEU A 96 -0.70 19.39 -12.95
C LEU A 96 -0.18 19.62 -11.52
N CYS A 97 0.23 20.86 -11.19
CA CYS A 97 0.69 21.20 -9.84
C CYS A 97 -0.41 20.97 -8.79
N THR A 98 -1.67 21.20 -9.15
CA THR A 98 -2.83 20.99 -8.26
C THR A 98 -3.06 19.49 -8.02
N SER A 99 -3.11 18.70 -9.08
CA SER A 99 -3.27 17.24 -9.02
C SER A 99 -2.13 16.55 -8.24
N LEU A 100 -0.89 17.01 -8.43
CA LEU A 100 0.28 16.51 -7.69
C LEU A 100 0.26 16.92 -6.22
N LYS A 101 -0.16 18.14 -5.91
CA LYS A 101 -0.30 18.61 -4.52
C LYS A 101 -1.27 17.72 -3.75
N GLU A 102 -2.46 17.51 -4.30
CA GLU A 102 -3.47 16.66 -3.67
C GLU A 102 -3.03 15.18 -3.54
N LEU A 103 -2.25 14.68 -4.51
CA LEU A 103 -1.65 13.34 -4.42
C LEU A 103 -0.66 13.23 -3.25
N TYR A 104 0.20 14.22 -3.10
CA TYR A 104 1.18 14.20 -2.02
C TYR A 104 0.55 14.45 -0.66
N GLU A 105 -0.50 15.26 -0.57
CA GLU A 105 -1.32 15.37 0.64
C GLU A 105 -1.90 14.01 1.02
N LEU A 106 -2.46 13.25 0.06
CA LEU A 106 -2.98 11.90 0.32
C LEU A 106 -1.89 10.96 0.84
N TYR A 107 -0.71 10.94 0.20
CA TYR A 107 0.39 10.11 0.66
C TYR A 107 0.92 10.53 2.04
N TYR A 108 0.98 11.83 2.31
CA TYR A 108 1.38 12.33 3.62
C TYR A 108 0.41 11.90 4.71
N HIS A 109 -0.90 11.97 4.47
CA HIS A 109 -1.91 11.49 5.43
C HIS A 109 -1.79 9.98 5.68
N ILE A 110 -1.63 9.17 4.63
CA ILE A 110 -1.42 7.73 4.75
C ILE A 110 -0.14 7.44 5.56
N ALA A 111 0.97 8.11 5.24
CA ALA A 111 2.24 7.92 5.94
C ALA A 111 2.12 8.37 7.42
N LYS A 112 1.47 9.50 7.69
CA LYS A 112 1.27 10.02 9.03
C LYS A 112 0.39 9.11 9.88
N GLU A 113 -0.67 8.54 9.29
CA GLU A 113 -1.54 7.58 9.96
C GLU A 113 -0.83 6.24 10.23
N GLU A 114 -0.05 5.74 9.28
CA GLU A 114 0.73 4.51 9.46
C GLU A 114 1.86 4.68 10.51
N ASN A 115 2.49 5.86 10.55
CA ASN A 115 3.53 6.19 11.54
C ASN A 115 2.96 6.76 12.85
N ARG A 116 1.64 6.91 12.96
CA ARG A 116 1.00 7.35 14.20
C ARG A 116 1.22 6.27 15.24
N LYS A 117 2.02 6.56 16.26
CA LYS A 117 2.06 5.73 17.47
C LYS A 117 0.64 5.71 18.04
N ARG A 118 0.06 4.51 18.17
CA ARG A 118 -1.22 4.29 18.86
C ARG A 118 -1.06 4.89 20.27
N SER A 119 -1.99 5.76 20.69
CA SER A 119 -1.87 6.38 22.02
C SER A 119 -2.09 5.33 23.11
N ASP A 120 -1.51 5.55 24.28
CA ASP A 120 -1.67 4.63 25.42
C ASP A 120 -3.16 4.44 25.76
N ASP A 121 -3.97 5.50 25.66
CA ASP A 121 -5.43 5.45 25.84
C ASP A 121 -6.17 4.59 24.78
N GLU A 122 -5.71 4.61 23.52
CA GLU A 122 -6.26 3.75 22.45
C GLU A 122 -5.87 2.28 22.68
N ILE A 123 -4.66 2.03 23.17
CA ILE A 123 -4.18 0.68 23.50
C ILE A 123 -4.96 0.13 24.69
N GLU A 124 -5.17 0.94 25.73
CA GLU A 124 -5.92 0.55 26.93
C GLU A 124 -7.39 0.25 26.62
N GLN A 125 -8.05 1.08 25.80
CA GLN A 125 -9.41 0.82 25.34
C GLN A 125 -9.53 -0.49 24.53
N MET A 126 -8.54 -0.79 23.70
CA MET A 126 -8.53 -2.03 22.91
C MET A 126 -8.30 -3.26 23.80
N LEU A 127 -7.38 -3.17 24.78
CA LEU A 127 -7.13 -4.23 25.76
C LEU A 127 -8.37 -4.49 26.62
N LYS A 128 -9.08 -3.44 27.03
CA LYS A 128 -10.33 -3.52 27.80
C LYS A 128 -11.46 -4.18 27.00
N ALA A 129 -11.55 -3.90 25.70
CA ALA A 129 -12.55 -4.51 24.81
C ALA A 129 -12.28 -6.01 24.52
N MET A 130 -11.02 -6.46 24.60
CA MET A 130 -10.63 -7.85 24.40
C MET A 130 -10.74 -8.73 25.66
N SER A 131 -11.04 -8.15 26.82
CA SER A 131 -11.07 -8.85 28.12
C SER A 131 -12.48 -9.36 28.52
N ILE A 132 -13.37 -9.56 27.55
CA ILE A 132 -14.73 -10.12 27.71
C ILE A 132 -14.71 -11.59 27.30
#